data_AF-A0A1M7JU84-F1
#
_entry.id   AF-A0A1M7JU84-F1
#
_cell.length_a   1.000
_cell.length_b   1.000
_cell.length_c   1.000
_cell.angle_alpha   90.00
_cell.angle_beta   90.00
_cell.angle_gamma   90.00
#
_symmetry.space_group_name_H-M   'P 1'
#
loop_
_entity.id
_entity.type
_entity.pdbx_description
1 polymer ?
#
loop_
_entity_poly.entity_id
_entity_poly.type
_entity_poly.pdbx_seq_one_letter_code
_entity_poly.pdbx_strand_id
1 'polypeptide(L)'
;MISGTYQMRGEISSRLLSALPPVLVLAGDAWSSPLPALLSDEIVRDEPGQEVVLDRLLDLLLIAVLRTWFARPEAAAPGWYAAQADPVVGPALRLLHDDPAHPWTVADPAARTGVSRAALGRRFTDLVGEPPMAYLTGWRLSLAADLLREPDATVASVARKVGYGSPFALSAAFKRVRGVSPQQHRERAAAAC
;
A
#
# COMPACT_ATOMS: atom_id res chain seq x y z
N MET A 1 -1.56 -20.72 -22.43
CA MET A 1 -2.20 -19.64 -21.62
C MET A 1 -1.68 -19.81 -20.21
N ILE A 2 -1.01 -18.80 -19.65
CA ILE A 2 -0.50 -18.84 -18.28
C ILE A 2 -1.44 -17.98 -17.43
N SER A 3 -1.84 -18.50 -16.28
CA SER A 3 -2.70 -17.81 -15.32
C SER A 3 -2.06 -17.91 -13.95
N GLY A 4 -1.94 -16.78 -13.25
CA GLY A 4 -1.52 -16.70 -11.86
C GLY A 4 -2.60 -16.00 -11.04
N THR A 5 -2.70 -16.34 -9.76
CA THR A 5 -3.61 -15.67 -8.84
C THR A 5 -2.84 -15.14 -7.64
N TYR A 6 -3.22 -13.94 -7.21
CA TYR A 6 -2.65 -13.31 -6.04
C TYR A 6 -3.68 -13.20 -4.94
N GLN A 7 -3.37 -13.77 -3.79
CA GLN A 7 -4.14 -13.49 -2.58
C GLN A 7 -3.59 -12.23 -1.91
N MET A 8 -3.95 -11.06 -2.43
CA MET A 8 -3.66 -9.81 -1.75
C MET A 8 -4.70 -9.58 -0.65
N ARG A 9 -4.40 -10.02 0.57
CA ARG A 9 -5.22 -9.74 1.76
C ARG A 9 -4.67 -8.49 2.43
N GLY A 10 -5.44 -7.42 2.43
CA GLY A 10 -5.03 -6.20 3.09
C GLY A 10 -5.71 -4.96 2.53
N GLU A 11 -5.95 -3.98 3.38
CA GLU A 11 -6.51 -2.71 2.98
C GLU A 11 -5.47 -1.81 2.32
N ILE A 12 -4.20 -2.00 2.63
CA ILE A 12 -3.11 -1.33 1.91
C ILE A 12 -3.14 -1.75 0.44
N SER A 13 -3.23 -3.05 0.18
CA SER A 13 -3.38 -3.60 -1.17
C SER A 13 -4.69 -3.11 -1.81
N SER A 14 -5.79 -3.10 -1.04
CA SER A 14 -7.08 -2.59 -1.51
C SER A 14 -7.03 -1.14 -1.99
N ARG A 15 -6.25 -0.26 -1.35
CA ARG A 15 -6.08 1.14 -1.81
C ARG A 15 -5.46 1.26 -3.20
N LEU A 16 -4.57 0.34 -3.57
CA LEU A 16 -3.98 0.29 -4.90
C LEU A 16 -4.94 -0.38 -5.89
N LEU A 17 -5.53 -1.51 -5.49
CA LEU A 17 -6.42 -2.31 -6.32
C LEU A 17 -7.73 -1.57 -6.67
N SER A 18 -8.24 -0.72 -5.76
CA SER A 18 -9.44 0.09 -6.01
C SER A 18 -9.26 1.14 -7.11
N ALA A 19 -8.01 1.45 -7.47
CA ALA A 19 -7.68 2.35 -8.57
C ALA A 19 -7.51 1.64 -9.91
N LEU A 20 -7.56 0.31 -9.91
CA LEU A 20 -7.49 -0.49 -11.13
C LEU A 20 -8.89 -0.75 -11.69
N PRO A 21 -9.05 -0.80 -13.02
CA PRO A 21 -10.28 -1.33 -13.61
C PRO A 21 -10.44 -2.81 -13.25
N PRO A 22 -11.69 -3.36 -13.28
CA PRO A 22 -11.92 -4.78 -13.04
C PRO A 22 -11.11 -5.70 -13.96
N VAL A 23 -10.80 -5.21 -15.17
CA VAL A 23 -9.90 -5.87 -16.13
C VAL A 23 -8.93 -4.83 -16.67
N LEU A 24 -7.64 -5.11 -16.53
CA LEU A 24 -6.53 -4.32 -17.05
C LEU A 24 -5.86 -5.09 -18.18
N VAL A 25 -5.67 -4.45 -19.33
CA VAL A 25 -5.02 -5.06 -20.49
C VAL A 25 -3.77 -4.27 -20.86
N LEU A 26 -2.62 -4.95 -20.85
CA LEU A 26 -1.38 -4.47 -21.46
C LEU A 26 -1.12 -5.28 -22.73
N ALA A 27 -1.15 -4.61 -23.88
CA ALA A 27 -0.69 -5.21 -25.12
C ALA A 27 0.83 -5.45 -25.07
N GLY A 28 1.30 -6.52 -25.71
CA GLY A 28 2.71 -6.95 -25.66
C GLY A 28 3.69 -5.98 -26.33
N ASP A 29 3.21 -5.12 -27.22
CA ASP A 29 3.97 -4.03 -27.85
C ASP A 29 4.06 -2.79 -26.96
N ALA A 30 3.05 -2.56 -26.12
CA ALA A 30 2.99 -1.47 -25.15
C ALA A 30 3.87 -1.72 -23.91
N TRP A 31 4.52 -2.89 -23.83
CA TRP A 31 5.36 -3.30 -22.71
C TRP A 31 6.47 -4.25 -23.16
N SER A 32 7.71 -3.73 -23.24
CA SER A 32 8.90 -4.55 -23.46
C SER A 32 9.46 -5.06 -22.14
N SER A 33 9.13 -6.28 -21.76
CA SER A 33 9.69 -6.96 -20.58
C SER A 33 10.10 -8.38 -20.90
N PRO A 34 11.26 -8.86 -20.39
CA PRO A 34 11.66 -10.25 -20.54
C PRO A 34 10.88 -11.20 -19.62
N LEU A 35 10.14 -10.69 -18.63
CA LEU A 35 9.50 -11.49 -17.58
C LEU A 35 8.49 -12.50 -18.11
N PRO A 36 7.60 -12.19 -19.08
CA PRO A 36 6.70 -13.20 -19.66
C PRO A 36 7.45 -14.36 -20.34
N ALA A 37 8.56 -14.07 -21.00
CA ALA A 37 9.39 -15.09 -21.66
C ALA A 37 10.10 -15.96 -20.62
N LEU A 38 10.76 -15.35 -19.63
CA LEU A 38 11.41 -16.08 -18.53
C LEU A 38 10.43 -16.97 -17.76
N LEU A 39 9.22 -16.47 -17.50
CA LEU A 39 8.17 -17.24 -16.83
C LEU A 39 7.67 -18.41 -17.69
N SER A 40 7.59 -18.22 -19.00
CA SER A 40 7.25 -19.30 -19.95
C SER A 40 8.34 -20.35 -20.07
N ASP A 41 9.61 -19.94 -19.96
CA ASP A 41 10.75 -20.86 -19.99
C ASP A 41 10.89 -21.64 -18.68
N GLU A 42 10.55 -21.03 -17.54
CA GLU A 42 10.64 -21.67 -16.22
C GLU A 42 9.52 -22.69 -16.00
N ILE A 43 8.30 -22.43 -16.49
CA ILE A 43 7.14 -23.30 -16.23
C ILE A 43 7.28 -24.72 -16.81
N VAL A 44 8.15 -24.89 -17.81
CA VAL A 44 8.41 -26.18 -18.46
C VAL A 44 9.60 -26.94 -17.87
N ARG A 45 10.33 -26.32 -16.93
CA ARG A 45 11.44 -26.97 -16.22
C ARG A 45 10.87 -27.83 -15.10
N ASP A 46 11.47 -28.99 -14.85
CA ASP A 46 11.14 -29.85 -13.72
C ASP A 46 12.39 -30.01 -12.86
N GLU A 47 12.72 -28.94 -12.14
CA GLU A 47 13.95 -28.83 -11.35
C GLU A 47 13.63 -28.38 -9.90
N PRO A 48 14.41 -28.83 -8.91
CA PRO A 48 14.26 -28.35 -7.54
C PRO A 48 14.33 -26.82 -7.44
N GLY A 49 13.31 -26.21 -6.84
CA GLY A 49 13.23 -24.77 -6.64
C GLY A 49 12.40 -24.02 -7.69
N GLN A 50 11.88 -24.69 -8.71
CA GLN A 50 11.03 -24.10 -9.74
C GLN A 50 9.88 -23.26 -9.16
N GLU A 51 9.13 -23.80 -8.18
CA GLU A 51 8.00 -23.09 -7.56
C GLU A 51 8.41 -21.73 -6.98
N VAL A 52 9.56 -21.67 -6.31
CA VAL A 52 10.08 -20.43 -5.75
C VAL A 52 10.46 -19.44 -6.85
N VAL A 53 11.06 -19.93 -7.94
CA VAL A 53 11.39 -19.08 -9.10
C VAL A 53 10.11 -18.53 -9.74
N LEU A 54 9.11 -19.38 -9.96
CA LEU A 54 7.82 -18.99 -10.51
C LEU A 54 7.13 -17.94 -9.63
N ASP A 55 7.11 -18.12 -8.31
CA ASP A 55 6.53 -17.15 -7.38
C ASP A 55 7.24 -15.78 -7.48
N ARG A 56 8.57 -15.76 -7.53
CA ARG A 56 9.34 -14.51 -7.68
C ARG A 56 9.16 -13.88 -9.06
N LEU A 57 9.11 -14.67 -10.13
CA LEU A 57 8.87 -14.17 -11.48
C LEU A 57 7.46 -13.58 -11.60
N LEU A 58 6.46 -14.25 -11.02
CA LEU A 58 5.12 -13.72 -10.91
C LEU A 58 5.16 -12.37 -10.17
N ASP A 59 5.78 -12.29 -8.98
CA ASP A 59 5.81 -11.04 -8.19
C ASP A 59 6.39 -9.87 -8.98
N LEU A 60 7.50 -10.12 -9.68
CA LEU A 60 8.13 -9.15 -10.57
C LEU A 60 7.21 -8.76 -11.74
N LEU A 61 6.50 -9.73 -12.32
CA LEU A 61 5.56 -9.53 -13.41
C LEU A 61 4.42 -8.61 -12.97
N LEU A 62 3.81 -8.87 -11.81
CA LEU A 62 2.75 -8.04 -11.24
C LEU A 62 3.23 -6.61 -11.02
N ILE A 63 4.39 -6.43 -10.39
CA ILE A 63 4.97 -5.10 -10.15
C ILE A 63 5.21 -4.37 -11.47
N ALA A 64 5.78 -5.05 -12.47
CA ALA A 64 6.05 -4.46 -13.77
C ALA A 64 4.76 -4.05 -14.49
N VAL A 65 3.72 -4.90 -14.49
CA VAL A 65 2.40 -4.59 -15.04
C VAL A 65 1.82 -3.33 -14.39
N LEU A 66 1.80 -3.27 -13.06
CA LEU A 66 1.23 -2.15 -12.32
C LEU A 66 2.02 -0.85 -12.58
N ARG A 67 3.36 -0.92 -12.61
CA ARG A 67 4.20 0.24 -12.93
C ARG A 67 3.96 0.76 -14.34
N THR A 68 3.88 -0.14 -15.32
CA THR A 68 3.61 0.24 -16.72
C THR A 68 2.21 0.80 -16.87
N TRP A 69 1.22 0.24 -16.17
CA TRP A 69 -0.14 0.76 -16.20
C TRP A 69 -0.22 2.18 -15.63
N PHE A 70 0.26 2.39 -14.40
CA PHE A 70 0.15 3.71 -13.75
C PHE A 70 1.07 4.77 -14.34
N ALA A 71 2.03 4.40 -15.19
CA ALA A 71 2.79 5.36 -16.00
C ALA A 71 1.96 5.98 -17.14
N ARG A 72 0.80 5.40 -17.49
CA ARG A 72 -0.07 5.89 -18.56
C ARG A 72 -0.94 7.06 -18.05
N PRO A 73 -1.12 8.14 -18.85
CA PRO A 73 -1.97 9.26 -18.47
C PRO A 73 -3.42 8.86 -18.17
N GLU A 74 -3.94 7.83 -18.84
CA GLU A 74 -5.34 7.40 -18.72
C GLU A 74 -5.62 6.55 -17.47
N ALA A 75 -4.57 6.09 -16.77
CA ALA A 75 -4.70 5.15 -15.66
C ALA A 75 -5.29 5.75 -14.38
N ALA A 76 -5.53 7.08 -14.35
CA ALA A 76 -6.08 7.82 -13.20
C ALA A 76 -5.45 7.38 -11.87
N ALA A 77 -4.12 7.31 -11.84
CA ALA A 77 -3.37 6.79 -10.70
C ALA A 77 -3.77 7.53 -9.41
N PRO A 78 -3.83 6.85 -8.25
CA PRO A 78 -4.07 7.51 -6.97
C PRO A 78 -3.10 8.65 -6.74
N GLY A 79 -3.56 9.77 -6.18
CA GLY A 79 -2.71 10.95 -5.94
C GLY A 79 -1.43 10.61 -5.17
N TRP A 80 -1.53 9.76 -4.14
CA TRP A 80 -0.37 9.28 -3.40
C TRP A 80 0.61 8.46 -4.24
N TYR A 81 0.14 7.70 -5.23
CA TYR A 81 1.01 6.91 -6.11
C TYR A 81 1.77 7.82 -7.07
N ALA A 82 1.06 8.73 -7.74
CA ALA A 82 1.68 9.71 -8.64
C ALA A 82 2.65 10.63 -7.90
N ALA A 83 2.30 11.05 -6.68
CA ALA A 83 3.13 11.91 -5.84
C ALA A 83 4.43 11.24 -5.38
N GLN A 84 4.60 9.92 -5.50
CA GLN A 84 5.87 9.26 -5.18
C GLN A 84 7.02 9.72 -6.08
N ALA A 85 6.72 10.16 -7.31
CA ALA A 85 7.72 10.70 -8.23
C ALA A 85 8.11 12.16 -7.89
N ASP A 86 7.36 12.84 -7.02
CA ASP A 86 7.66 14.21 -6.63
C ASP A 86 8.93 14.29 -5.75
N PRO A 87 9.84 15.24 -6.00
CA PRO A 87 11.10 15.32 -5.26
C PRO A 87 10.94 15.70 -3.78
N VAL A 88 9.79 16.24 -3.37
CA VAL A 88 9.52 16.62 -1.97
C VAL A 88 8.49 15.69 -1.35
N VAL A 89 7.35 15.49 -2.01
CA VAL A 89 6.25 14.67 -1.49
C VAL A 89 6.59 13.18 -1.54
N GLY A 90 7.33 12.72 -2.54
CA GLY A 90 7.75 11.32 -2.63
C GLY A 90 8.62 10.85 -1.46
N PRO A 91 9.71 11.56 -1.10
CA PRO A 91 10.46 11.27 0.13
C PRO A 91 9.62 11.40 1.41
N ALA A 92 8.71 12.40 1.48
CA ALA A 92 7.82 12.55 2.64
C ALA A 92 6.87 11.35 2.79
N LEU A 93 6.27 10.86 1.70
CA LEU A 93 5.43 9.66 1.70
C LEU A 93 6.22 8.44 2.19
N ARG A 94 7.43 8.23 1.67
CA ARG A 94 8.31 7.12 2.11
C ARG A 94 8.58 7.17 3.61
N LEU A 95 8.94 8.32 4.16
CA LEU A 95 9.15 8.48 5.60
C LEU A 95 7.91 8.09 6.42
N LEU A 96 6.72 8.50 5.98
CA LEU A 96 5.45 8.18 6.64
C LEU A 96 5.06 6.71 6.51
N HIS A 97 5.44 6.06 5.40
CA HIS A 97 5.17 4.64 5.13
C HIS A 97 6.12 3.71 5.87
N ASP A 98 7.41 4.04 5.89
CA ASP A 98 8.49 3.22 6.43
C ASP A 98 8.44 3.17 7.97
N ASP A 99 8.08 4.29 8.61
CA ASP A 99 7.95 4.36 10.07
C ASP A 99 6.60 4.96 10.48
N PRO A 100 5.50 4.20 10.34
CA PRO A 100 4.18 4.70 10.72
C PRO A 100 4.06 4.86 12.24
N ALA A 101 4.92 4.24 13.06
CA ALA A 101 4.84 4.31 14.51
C ALA A 101 5.43 5.61 15.09
N HIS A 102 6.41 6.20 14.41
CA HIS A 102 7.05 7.45 14.82
C HIS A 102 6.03 8.58 15.06
N PRO A 103 6.17 9.41 16.11
CA PRO A 103 5.26 10.51 16.44
C PRO A 103 5.43 11.69 15.47
N TRP A 104 5.16 11.46 14.19
CA TRP A 104 5.25 12.44 13.12
C TRP A 104 4.45 13.69 13.46
N THR A 105 5.08 14.84 13.21
CA THR A 105 4.41 16.13 13.05
C THR A 105 4.69 16.59 11.62
N VAL A 106 3.92 17.54 11.08
CA VAL A 106 4.22 18.10 9.74
C VAL A 106 5.63 18.72 9.68
N ALA A 107 6.20 19.14 10.81
CA ALA A 107 7.53 19.74 10.87
C ALA A 107 8.65 18.75 10.53
N ASP A 108 8.51 17.50 10.93
CA ASP A 108 9.56 16.48 10.80
C ASP A 108 9.81 16.06 9.34
N PRO A 109 8.82 15.62 8.54
CA PRO A 109 9.04 15.32 7.14
C PRO A 109 9.38 16.60 6.35
N ALA A 110 8.88 17.78 6.75
CA ALA A 110 9.25 19.04 6.11
C ALA A 110 10.75 19.33 6.28
N ALA A 111 11.27 19.17 7.50
CA ALA A 111 12.70 19.33 7.78
C ALA A 111 13.55 18.31 7.00
N ARG A 112 13.14 17.03 6.97
CA ARG A 112 13.85 15.97 6.25
C ARG A 112 13.82 16.12 4.73
N THR A 113 12.86 16.85 4.20
CA THR A 113 12.71 17.13 2.76
C THR A 113 13.20 18.53 2.37
N GLY A 114 13.75 19.30 3.31
CA GLY A 114 14.36 20.60 3.05
C GLY A 114 13.36 21.73 2.73
N VAL A 115 12.09 21.61 3.14
CA VAL A 115 11.05 22.61 2.88
C VAL A 115 10.38 23.10 4.17
N SER A 116 9.67 24.23 4.10
CA SER A 116 8.90 24.72 5.23
C SER A 116 7.62 23.87 5.46
N ARG A 117 7.09 23.90 6.69
CA ARG A 117 5.83 23.22 7.05
C ARG A 117 4.67 23.59 6.11
N ALA A 118 4.53 24.87 5.81
CA ALA A 118 3.48 25.38 4.93
C ALA A 118 3.70 24.96 3.47
N ALA A 119 4.95 24.92 3.01
CA ALA A 119 5.28 24.43 1.67
C ALA A 119 4.97 22.95 1.51
N LEU A 120 5.40 22.11 2.47
CA LEU A 120 5.07 20.68 2.47
C LEU A 120 3.56 20.47 2.53
N GLY A 121 2.87 21.11 3.48
CA GLY A 121 1.43 20.93 3.66
C GLY A 121 0.61 21.24 2.40
N ARG A 122 0.93 22.35 1.72
CA ARG A 122 0.29 22.73 0.45
C ARG A 122 0.61 21.73 -0.66
N ARG A 123 1.89 21.53 -0.98
CA ARG A 123 2.31 20.64 -2.07
C ARG A 123 1.81 19.21 -1.88
N PHE A 124 1.83 18.70 -0.65
CA PHE A 124 1.32 17.38 -0.33
C PHE A 124 -0.19 17.31 -0.58
N THR A 125 -0.96 18.29 -0.11
CA THR A 125 -2.42 18.32 -0.33
C THR A 125 -2.75 18.44 -1.81
N ASP A 126 -2.02 19.27 -2.56
CA ASP A 126 -2.24 19.49 -3.99
C ASP A 126 -1.98 18.21 -4.81
N LEU A 127 -0.96 17.42 -4.44
CA LEU A 127 -0.59 16.20 -5.17
C LEU A 127 -1.33 14.94 -4.68
N VAL A 128 -1.57 14.82 -3.37
CA VAL A 128 -2.13 13.61 -2.76
C VAL A 128 -3.66 13.73 -2.58
N GLY A 129 -4.19 14.95 -2.52
CA GLY A 129 -5.61 15.24 -2.28
C GLY A 129 -5.98 15.42 -0.81
N GLU A 130 -5.07 15.16 0.12
CA GLU A 130 -5.30 15.31 1.56
C GLU A 130 -4.03 15.76 2.31
N PRO A 131 -4.13 16.42 3.47
CA PRO A 131 -2.96 16.85 4.24
C PRO A 131 -2.11 15.69 4.78
N PRO A 132 -0.79 15.89 5.03
CA PRO A 132 0.13 14.82 5.44
C PRO A 132 -0.32 14.02 6.68
N MET A 133 -0.86 14.69 7.70
CA MET A 133 -1.29 14.02 8.93
C MET A 133 -2.62 13.28 8.78
N ALA A 134 -3.50 13.76 7.89
CA ALA A 134 -4.73 13.06 7.53
C ALA A 134 -4.39 11.77 6.77
N TYR A 135 -3.49 11.88 5.78
CA TYR A 135 -2.93 10.75 5.05
C TYR A 135 -2.33 9.69 5.99
N LEU A 136 -1.43 10.10 6.89
CA LEU A 136 -0.81 9.18 7.86
C LEU A 136 -1.86 8.51 8.76
N THR A 137 -2.90 9.23 9.17
CA THR A 137 -4.00 8.65 9.96
C THR A 137 -4.70 7.54 9.18
N GLY A 138 -5.03 7.78 7.91
CA GLY A 138 -5.61 6.76 7.04
C GLY A 138 -4.69 5.57 6.84
N TRP A 139 -3.40 5.81 6.62
CA TRP A 139 -2.37 4.78 6.48
C TRP A 139 -2.26 3.89 7.74
N ARG A 140 -2.11 4.50 8.92
CA ARG A 140 -2.06 3.80 10.21
C ARG A 140 -3.28 2.93 10.47
N LEU A 141 -4.47 3.41 10.12
CA LEU A 141 -5.70 2.63 10.30
C LEU A 141 -5.82 1.48 9.31
N SER A 142 -5.27 1.60 8.11
CA SER A 142 -5.21 0.52 7.13
C SER A 142 -4.23 -0.57 7.59
N LEU A 143 -3.05 -0.18 8.07
CA LEU A 143 -2.11 -1.08 8.74
C LEU A 143 -2.75 -1.76 9.96
N ALA A 144 -3.49 -1.00 10.78
CA ALA A 144 -4.14 -1.56 11.95
C ALA A 144 -5.20 -2.60 11.57
N ALA A 145 -6.00 -2.34 10.53
CA ALA A 145 -6.97 -3.30 10.03
C ALA A 145 -6.31 -4.59 9.55
N ASP A 146 -5.17 -4.48 8.86
CA ASP A 146 -4.40 -5.63 8.37
C ASP A 146 -3.83 -6.45 9.52
N LEU A 147 -3.18 -5.79 10.50
CA LEU A 147 -2.63 -6.44 11.69
C LEU A 147 -3.72 -7.08 12.57
N LEU A 148 -4.92 -6.50 12.65
CA LEU A 148 -6.03 -7.05 13.44
C LEU A 148 -6.58 -8.36 12.89
N ARG A 149 -6.21 -8.77 11.66
CA ARG A 149 -6.55 -10.09 11.12
C ARG A 149 -5.61 -11.19 11.59
N GLU A 150 -4.45 -10.84 12.14
CA GLU A 150 -3.53 -11.82 12.72
C GLU A 150 -4.18 -12.44 13.98
N PRO A 151 -4.21 -13.79 14.11
CA PRO A 151 -4.91 -14.46 15.22
C PRO A 151 -4.47 -13.98 16.61
N ASP A 152 -3.18 -13.71 16.78
CA ASP A 152 -2.57 -13.34 18.07
C ASP A 152 -2.50 -11.82 18.31
N ALA A 153 -3.01 -10.99 17.39
CA ALA A 153 -2.95 -9.55 17.53
C ALA A 153 -3.95 -9.03 18.57
N THR A 154 -3.43 -8.29 19.55
CA THR A 154 -4.25 -7.54 20.51
C THR A 154 -4.38 -6.09 20.05
N VAL A 155 -5.49 -5.43 20.37
CA VAL A 155 -5.67 -4.00 20.06
C VAL A 155 -4.53 -3.15 20.65
N ALA A 156 -3.98 -3.56 21.79
CA ALA A 156 -2.85 -2.89 22.42
C ALA A 156 -1.52 -3.09 21.68
N SER A 157 -1.22 -4.30 21.18
CA SER A 157 -0.03 -4.52 20.36
C SER A 157 -0.14 -3.78 19.03
N VAL A 158 -1.30 -3.81 18.38
CA VAL A 158 -1.58 -3.09 17.13
C VAL A 158 -1.44 -1.57 17.32
N ALA A 159 -2.02 -1.00 18.38
CA ALA A 159 -1.92 0.44 18.66
C ALA A 159 -0.45 0.90 18.73
N ARG A 160 0.42 0.15 19.42
CA ARG A 160 1.85 0.45 19.48
C ARG A 160 2.53 0.32 18.12
N LYS A 161 2.27 -0.77 17.38
CA LYS A 161 2.86 -1.01 16.05
C LYS A 161 2.52 0.10 15.03
N VAL A 162 1.34 0.72 15.16
CA VAL A 162 0.88 1.77 14.23
C VAL A 162 0.95 3.18 14.80
N GLY A 163 1.58 3.40 15.95
CA GLY A 163 1.87 4.74 16.47
C GLY A 163 0.74 5.44 17.24
N TYR A 164 -0.22 4.69 17.79
CA TYR A 164 -1.20 5.20 18.74
C TYR A 164 -0.72 5.01 20.18
N GLY A 165 -0.78 6.08 20.97
CA GLY A 165 -0.32 6.07 22.37
C GLY A 165 -1.15 5.19 23.32
N SER A 166 -2.34 4.76 22.92
CA SER A 166 -3.16 3.83 23.70
C SER A 166 -4.12 3.00 22.83
N PRO A 167 -4.57 1.83 23.31
CA PRO A 167 -5.60 1.03 22.64
C PRO A 167 -6.91 1.80 22.46
N PHE A 168 -7.23 2.68 23.42
CA PHE A 168 -8.39 3.55 23.38
C PHE A 168 -8.30 4.57 22.25
N ALA A 169 -7.13 5.22 22.08
CA ALA A 169 -6.89 6.17 21.01
C ALA A 169 -7.02 5.53 19.62
N LEU A 170 -6.45 4.32 19.44
CA LEU A 170 -6.66 3.54 18.22
C LEU A 170 -8.15 3.24 18.01
N SER A 171 -8.83 2.72 19.03
CA SER A 171 -10.24 2.32 18.92
C SER A 171 -11.16 3.48 18.55
N ALA A 172 -10.95 4.65 19.14
CA ALA A 172 -11.70 5.86 18.84
C ALA A 172 -11.46 6.33 17.38
N ALA A 173 -10.19 6.37 16.94
CA ALA A 173 -9.86 6.74 15.58
C ALA A 173 -10.40 5.73 14.55
N PHE A 174 -10.26 4.43 14.85
CA PHE A 174 -10.74 3.34 14.00
C PHE A 174 -12.26 3.40 13.83
N LYS A 175 -13.00 3.52 14.93
CA LYS A 175 -14.48 3.63 14.89
C LYS A 175 -14.93 4.88 14.12
N ARG A 176 -14.26 6.02 14.31
CA ARG A 176 -14.57 7.26 13.60
C ARG A 176 -14.42 7.13 12.08
N VAL A 177 -13.34 6.48 11.62
CA VAL A 177 -13.01 6.41 10.18
C VAL A 177 -13.66 5.21 9.50
N ARG A 178 -13.88 4.09 10.22
CA ARG A 178 -14.35 2.81 9.66
C ARG A 178 -15.76 2.43 10.05
N GLY A 179 -16.40 3.19 10.94
CA GLY A 179 -17.75 2.94 11.42
C GLY A 179 -17.90 1.75 12.38
N VAL A 180 -16.86 0.95 12.59
CA VAL A 180 -16.86 -0.24 13.46
C VAL A 180 -15.69 -0.23 14.43
N SER A 181 -15.81 -0.95 15.55
CA SER A 181 -14.68 -1.09 16.49
C SER A 181 -13.60 -2.05 15.94
N PRO A 182 -12.35 -1.96 16.44
CA PRO A 182 -11.30 -2.93 16.11
C PRO A 182 -11.72 -4.39 16.35
N GLN A 183 -12.45 -4.64 17.44
CA GLN A 183 -12.94 -5.98 17.76
C GLN A 183 -13.99 -6.47 16.76
N GLN A 184 -14.96 -5.63 16.40
CA GLN A 184 -15.96 -5.97 15.38
C GLN A 184 -15.32 -6.22 14.01
N HIS A 185 -14.26 -5.48 13.68
CA HIS A 185 -13.49 -5.72 12.45
C HIS A 185 -12.85 -7.12 12.46
N ARG A 186 -12.23 -7.51 13.58
CA ARG A 186 -11.62 -8.83 13.76
C ARG A 186 -12.65 -9.97 13.66
N GLU A 187 -13.80 -9.83 14.32
CA GLU A 187 -14.88 -10.82 14.27
C GLU A 187 -15.41 -11.03 12.85
N ARG A 188 -15.56 -9.95 12.07
CA ARG A 188 -15.95 -10.03 10.65
C ARG A 188 -14.90 -10.69 9.77
N ALA A 189 -13.62 -10.40 10.03
CA ALA A 189 -12.52 -11.03 9.28
C ALA A 189 -12.44 -12.53 9.57
N ALA A 190 -12.65 -12.95 10.82
CA ALA A 190 -12.68 -14.36 11.19
C ALA A 190 -13.86 -15.12 10.58
N ALA A 191 -15.03 -14.48 10.44
CA ALA A 191 -16.21 -15.07 9.81
C ALA A 191 -16.13 -15.18 8.27
N ALA A 192 -15.15 -14.51 7.64
CA ALA A 192 -14.95 -14.52 6.19
C ALA A 192 -13.82 -15.47 5.73
N CYS A 193 -13.14 -16.13 6.67
CA CYS A 193 -12.20 -17.23 6.43
C CYS A 193 -12.93 -18.57 6.57
#